data_AF-A0A651HF31-F1
#
_entry.id   AF-A0A651HF31-F1
#
_cell.length_a   1.000
_cell.length_b   1.000
_cell.length_c   1.000
_cell.angle_alpha   90.00
_cell.angle_beta   90.00
_cell.angle_gamma   90.00
#
_symmetry.space_group_name_H-M   'P 1'
#
loop_
_entity.id
_entity.type
_entity.pdbx_description
1 polymer ?
#
loop_
_entity_poly.entity_id
_entity_poly.type
_entity_poly.pdbx_seq_one_letter_code
_entity_poly.pdbx_strand_id
1 'polypeptide(L)' 'MFGRIGVTARIFRAPGHPNLTGLIFEVPDMDQFQSFMASEEVAHAMQEDRLKVETVRVLGEITP' A
#
# COMPACT_ATOMS: atom_id res chain seq x y z
N MET A 1 3.87 -10.32 0.84
CA MET A 1 4.34 -9.56 2.01
C MET A 1 3.18 -9.22 2.96
N PHE A 2 2.28 -8.30 2.61
CA PHE A 2 1.17 -7.82 3.45
C PHE A 2 0.21 -8.90 4.03
N GLY A 3 0.01 -10.03 3.34
CA GLY A 3 -0.83 -11.12 3.88
C GLY A 3 -0.35 -11.72 5.21
N ARG A 4 0.92 -11.51 5.61
CA ARG A 4 1.44 -11.99 6.91
C ARG A 4 0.83 -11.23 8.11
N ILE A 5 0.36 -10.00 7.88
CA ILE A 5 -0.31 -9.15 8.88
C ILE A 5 -1.83 -9.09 8.64
N GLY A 6 -2.38 -10.06 7.90
CA GLY A 6 -3.82 -10.15 7.61
C GLY A 6 -4.35 -9.09 6.64
N VAL A 7 -3.49 -8.27 6.04
CA VAL A 7 -3.90 -7.23 5.08
C VAL A 7 -4.22 -7.86 3.72
N THR A 8 -5.39 -7.54 3.18
CA THR A 8 -5.78 -7.87 1.81
C THR A 8 -5.66 -6.64 0.91
N ALA A 9 -5.46 -6.84 -0.39
CA ALA A 9 -5.25 -5.76 -1.34
C ALA A 9 -6.08 -5.96 -2.61
N ARG A 10 -6.72 -4.89 -3.06
CA ARG A 10 -7.31 -4.79 -4.40
C ARG A 10 -6.49 -3.81 -5.22
N ILE A 11 -5.99 -4.27 -6.36
CA ILE A 11 -5.05 -3.52 -7.20
C ILE A 11 -5.78 -3.05 -8.46
N PHE A 12 -5.61 -1.77 -8.79
CA PHE A 12 -6.23 -1.12 -9.94
C PHE A 12 -5.13 -0.54 -10.83
N ARG A 13 -5.23 -0.78 -12.13
CA ARG A 13 -4.36 -0.13 -13.13
C ARG A 13 -5.13 1.00 -13.78
N ALA A 14 -4.55 2.19 -13.83
CA ALA A 14 -5.20 3.33 -14.45
C ALA A 14 -5.29 3.19 -15.98
N PRO A 15 -6.50 3.29 -16.58
CA PRO A 15 -6.64 3.32 -18.04
C PRO A 15 -5.97 4.59 -18.59
N GLY A 16 -4.89 4.45 -19.35
CA GLY A 16 -4.14 5.57 -19.95
C GLY A 16 -2.95 6.10 -19.17
N HIS A 17 -2.75 5.65 -17.92
CA HIS A 17 -1.60 6.04 -17.10
C HIS A 17 -0.87 4.79 -16.56
N PRO A 18 -0.04 4.12 -17.36
CA PRO A 18 0.53 2.81 -17.02
C PRO A 18 1.44 2.82 -15.78
N ASN A 19 1.93 3.99 -15.38
CA ASN A 19 2.76 4.18 -14.19
C ASN A 19 1.95 4.56 -12.93
N LEU A 20 0.62 4.58 -13.02
CA LEU A 20 -0.27 4.85 -11.90
C LEU A 20 -1.01 3.56 -11.51
N THR A 21 -0.83 3.17 -10.25
CA THR A 21 -1.52 2.04 -9.63
C THR A 21 -2.36 2.54 -8.46
N GLY A 22 -3.63 2.21 -8.45
CA GLY A 22 -4.51 2.37 -7.30
C GLY A 22 -4.49 1.12 -6.43
N LEU A 23 -4.53 1.29 -5.11
CA LEU A 23 -4.60 0.20 -4.15
C LEU A 23 -5.72 0.50 -3.15
N ILE A 24 -6.52 -0.52 -2.83
CA ILE A 24 -7.35 -0.53 -1.63
C ILE A 24 -6.79 -1.62 -0.73
N PHE A 25 -6.38 -1.25 0.48
CA PHE A 25 -5.97 -2.20 1.51
C PHE A 25 -7.07 -2.34 2.55
N GLU A 26 -7.48 -3.58 2.81
CA GLU A 26 -8.26 -3.88 4.01
C GLU A 26 -7.26 -4.19 5.12
N VAL A 27 -7.21 -3.30 6.10
CA VAL A 27 -6.23 -3.36 7.19
C VAL A 27 -6.96 -3.73 8.49
N PRO A 28 -6.75 -4.95 9.03
CA PRO A 28 -7.45 -5.37 10.24
C PRO A 28 -6.90 -4.70 11.51
N ASP A 29 -5.62 -4.30 11.50
CA ASP A 29 -4.93 -3.64 12.61
C ASP A 29 -4.01 -2.54 12.06
N MET A 30 -4.36 -1.28 12.33
CA MET A 30 -3.62 -0.12 11.83
C MET A 30 -2.28 0.09 12.52
N ASP A 31 -2.10 -0.33 13.77
CA ASP A 31 -0.84 -0.16 14.49
C ASP A 31 0.19 -1.19 14.00
N GLN A 32 -0.26 -2.43 13.80
CA GLN A 32 0.55 -3.47 13.17
C GLN A 32 0.93 -3.08 11.74
N PHE A 33 -0.01 -2.52 10.97
CA PHE A 33 0.27 -2.05 9.62
C PHE A 33 1.30 -0.92 9.60
N GLN A 34 1.19 0.08 10.47
CA GLN A 34 2.17 1.17 10.55
C GLN A 34 3.56 0.66 10.94
N SER A 35 3.64 -0.22 11.93
CA SER A 35 4.89 -0.85 12.34
C SER A 35 5.53 -1.64 11.20
N PHE A 36 4.70 -2.33 10.42
CA PHE A 36 5.14 -3.08 9.25
C PHE A 36 5.67 -2.16 8.15
N MET A 37 4.95 -1.07 7.85
CA MET A 37 5.34 -0.08 6.85
C MET A 37 6.66 0.65 7.19
N ALA A 38 7.03 0.71 8.47
CA ALA A 38 8.30 1.27 8.92
C ALA A 38 9.50 0.30 8.83
N SER A 39 9.28 -0.95 8.42
CA SER A 39 10.34 -1.97 8.35
C SER A 39 11.24 -1.82 7.12
N GLU A 40 12.47 -2.30 7.22
CA GLU A 40 13.43 -2.34 6.11
C GLU A 40 12.92 -3.19 4.94
N GLU A 41 12.14 -4.26 5.21
CA GLU A 41 11.56 -5.12 4.17
C GLU A 41 10.64 -4.31 3.25
N VAL A 42 9.78 -3.47 3.82
CA VAL A 42 8.88 -2.60 3.05
C VAL A 42 9.65 -1.53 2.29
N ALA A 43 10.66 -0.93 2.92
CA ALA A 43 11.51 0.07 2.26
C ALA A 43 12.23 -0.53 1.03
N HIS A 44 12.74 -1.75 1.16
CA HIS A 44 13.38 -2.46 0.06
C HIS A 44 12.39 -2.79 -1.07
N ALA A 45 11.21 -3.32 -0.74
CA ALA A 45 10.17 -3.60 -1.71
C ALA A 45 9.73 -2.34 -2.48
N MET A 46 9.57 -1.20 -1.80
CA MET A 46 9.24 0.08 -2.44
C MET A 46 10.34 0.53 -3.41
N GLN A 47 11.61 0.29 -3.07
CA GLN A 47 12.75 0.61 -3.95
C GLN A 47 12.77 -0.29 -5.19
N GLU A 48 12.53 -1.59 -5.04
CA GLU A 48 12.44 -2.55 -6.15
C GLU A 48 11.30 -2.19 -7.12
N ASP A 49 10.14 -1.81 -6.58
CA ASP A 49 8.98 -1.34 -7.34
C ASP A 49 9.18 0.05 -7.97
N ARG A 50 10.31 0.71 -7.70
CA ARG A 50 10.62 2.09 -8.11
C ARG A 50 9.53 3.07 -7.68
N LEU A 51 8.91 2.80 -6.53
CA LEU A 51 7.86 3.63 -5.96
C LEU A 51 8.47 4.95 -5.49
N LYS A 52 7.92 6.05 -6.02
CA LYS A 52 8.23 7.39 -5.54
C LYS A 52 7.39 7.66 -4.29
N VAL A 53 7.99 7.53 -3.11
CA VAL A 53 7.30 7.66 -1.82
C VAL A 53 6.55 8.99 -1.70
N GLU A 54 7.09 10.07 -2.26
CA GLU A 54 6.47 11.40 -2.29
C GLU A 54 5.15 11.46 -3.09
N THR A 55 4.92 10.49 -3.97
CA THR A 55 3.69 10.37 -4.78
C THR A 55 2.60 9.56 -4.09
N VAL A 56 2.91 8.86 -2.98
CA VAL A 56 1.94 8.06 -2.24
C VAL A 56 0.90 8.97 -1.61
N ARG A 57 -0.36 8.54 -1.69
CA ARG A 57 -1.50 9.16 -1.01
C ARG A 57 -2.23 8.07 -0.24
N VAL A 58 -2.44 8.28 1.05
CA VAL A 58 -3.18 7.37 1.93
C VAL A 58 -4.51 8.01 2.25
N LEU A 59 -5.59 7.28 1.98
CA LEU A 59 -6.97 7.73 2.18
C LEU A 59 -7.72 6.67 2.98
N GLY A 60 -8.57 7.09 3.91
CA GLY A 60 -9.48 6.19 4.63
C GLY A 60 -10.80 6.06 3.87
N GLU A 61 -11.38 4.86 3.88
CA GLU A 61 -12.75 4.67 3.42
C GLU A 61 -13.71 5.39 4.37
N ILE A 62 -14.64 6.17 3.80
CA ILE A 62 -15.75 6.73 4.57
C ILE A 62 -16.86 5.69 4.54
N THR A 63 -17.17 5.10 5.70
CA THR A 63 -18.39 4.30 5.88
C THR A 63 -19.52 5.25 6.31
N PRO A 64 -20.58 5.44 5.51
CA PRO A 64 -21.70 6.33 5.84
C PRO A 64 -22.48 5.89 7.09
#